data_AF-A0A523RNQ3-F1
#
_entry.id   AF-A0A523RNQ3-F1
#
_cell.length_a   1.000
_cell.length_b   1.000
_cell.length_c   1.000
_cell.angle_alpha   90.00
_cell.angle_beta   90.00
_cell.angle_gamma   90.00
#
_symmetry.space_group_name_H-M   'P 1'
#
loop_
_entity.id
_entity.type
_entity.pdbx_description
1 polymer ?
#
loop_
_entity_poly.entity_id
_entity_poly.type
_entity_poly.pdbx_seq_one_letter_code
_entity_poly.pdbx_strand_id
1 'polypeptide(L)' 'MKEISVIGLVSKILDQYVITTDDGAEYRLSAIMPWEAVPPDFGSGDYAFHLGKRMIATGTTDGHTIWGATLSEVI' A
#
# COMPACT_ATOMS: atom_id res chain seq x y z
N MET A 1 13.33 -4.68 -7.88
CA MET A 1 12.50 -4.23 -6.74
C MET A 1 13.41 -3.79 -5.62
N LYS A 2 12.99 -2.78 -4.85
CA LYS A 2 13.71 -2.31 -3.66
C LYS A 2 12.76 -2.26 -2.47
N GLU A 3 13.28 -2.49 -1.27
CA GLU A 3 12.50 -2.24 -0.06
C GLU A 3 12.23 -0.75 0.11
N ILE A 4 11.05 -0.42 0.63
CA ILE A 4 10.63 0.95 0.89
C ILE A 4 9.78 1.02 2.15
N SER A 5 9.85 2.16 2.84
CA SER A 5 8.97 2.56 3.92
C SER A 5 8.54 4.00 3.65
N VAL A 6 7.24 4.24 3.55
CA VAL A 6 6.67 5.58 3.28
C VAL A 6 5.56 5.91 4.26
N ILE A 7 5.40 7.19 4.56
CA ILE A 7 4.30 7.70 5.38
C ILE A 7 3.36 8.45 4.45
N GLY A 8 2.06 8.20 4.57
CA GLY A 8 1.08 8.85 3.71
C GLY A 8 -0.36 8.60 4.09
N LEU A 9 -1.27 9.23 3.36
CA LEU A 9 -2.71 9.04 3.50
C LEU A 9 -3.14 7.81 2.71
N VAL A 10 -3.82 6.87 3.37
CA VAL A 10 -4.41 5.71 2.71
C VAL A 10 -5.76 6.10 2.11
N SER A 11 -5.93 5.84 0.82
CA SER A 11 -7.13 6.14 0.05
C SER A 11 -7.49 4.98 -0.88
N LYS A 12 -8.65 5.08 -1.52
CA LYS A 12 -9.08 4.15 -2.57
C LYS A 12 -9.39 4.93 -3.84
N ILE A 13 -8.72 4.58 -4.93
CA ILE A 13 -8.94 5.14 -6.26
C ILE A 13 -9.46 4.02 -7.14
N LEU A 14 -10.70 4.16 -7.63
CA LEU A 14 -11.43 3.08 -8.29
C LEU A 14 -11.46 1.82 -7.40
N ASP A 15 -10.87 0.71 -7.85
CA ASP A 15 -10.79 -0.55 -7.12
C ASP A 15 -9.42 -0.81 -6.47
N GLN A 16 -8.55 0.20 -6.39
CA GLN A 16 -7.20 0.07 -5.87
C GLN A 16 -6.99 0.88 -4.59
N TYR A 17 -6.34 0.27 -3.62
CA TYR A 17 -5.85 0.99 -2.43
C TYR A 17 -4.55 1.69 -2.77
N VAL A 18 -4.43 2.93 -2.35
CA VAL A 18 -3.30 3.82 -2.67
C VAL A 18 -2.84 4.49 -1.39
N ILE A 19 -1.53 4.64 -1.22
CA ILE A 19 -0.95 5.56 -0.24
C ILE A 19 -0.36 6.75 -0.97
N THR A 20 -0.80 7.95 -0.59
CA THR A 20 -0.27 9.22 -1.09
C THR A 20 0.62 9.83 -0.02
N THR A 21 1.91 9.96 -0.32
CA THR A 21 2.92 10.50 0.59
C THR A 21 2.84 12.03 0.66
N ASP A 22 3.51 12.63 1.65
CA ASP A 22 3.48 14.09 1.85
C ASP A 22 4.13 14.89 0.72
N ASP A 23 5.11 14.30 0.04
CA ASP A 23 5.75 14.86 -1.15
C ASP A 23 4.92 14.65 -2.41
N GLY A 24 3.73 14.06 -2.30
CA GLY A 24 2.78 13.86 -3.39
C GLY A 24 3.04 12.64 -4.25
N ALA A 25 3.94 11.73 -3.85
CA ALA A 25 4.11 10.46 -4.53
C ALA A 25 2.96 9.51 -4.19
N GLU A 26 2.51 8.75 -5.18
CA GLU A 26 1.42 7.79 -5.03
C GLU A 26 1.90 6.38 -5.29
N TYR A 27 1.55 5.48 -4.37
CA TYR A 27 1.86 4.07 -4.50
C TYR A 27 0.60 3.24 -4.33
N ARG A 28 0.38 2.30 -5.26
CA ARG A 28 -0.64 1.26 -5.08
C ARG A 28 -0.20 0.30 -3.99
N LEU A 29 -1.15 -0.19 -3.21
CA LEU A 29 -0.91 -1.17 -2.16
C LEU A 29 -1.37 -2.55 -2.64
N SER A 30 -0.48 -3.53 -2.58
CA SER A 30 -0.79 -4.93 -2.81
C SER A 30 -0.22 -5.77 -1.68
N ALA A 31 -1.06 -6.57 -1.02
CA ALA A 31 -0.63 -7.41 0.11
C ALA A 31 0.17 -8.63 -0.34
N ILE A 32 0.24 -8.85 -1.64
CA ILE A 32 0.86 -10.01 -2.27
C ILE A 32 2.01 -9.55 -3.14
N MET A 33 2.84 -10.50 -3.56
CA MET A 33 3.86 -10.30 -4.57
C MET A 33 3.29 -10.56 -5.97
N PRO A 34 3.85 -9.97 -7.04
CA PRO A 34 3.25 -10.07 -8.38
C PRO A 34 3.32 -11.47 -9.00
N TRP A 35 4.11 -12.39 -8.42
CA TRP A 35 4.21 -13.78 -8.85
C TRP A 35 3.31 -14.74 -8.05
N GLU A 36 2.57 -14.24 -7.04
CA GLU A 36 1.67 -15.08 -6.26
C GLU A 36 0.36 -15.33 -7.03
N ALA A 37 -0.06 -16.60 -7.06
CA ALA A 37 -1.28 -17.03 -7.77
C ALA A 37 -2.52 -16.91 -6.90
N VAL A 38 -2.73 -15.74 -6.29
CA VAL A 38 -3.89 -15.41 -5.46
C VAL A 38 -4.62 -14.19 -6.04
N PRO A 39 -5.90 -13.97 -5.69
CA PRO A 39 -6.62 -12.79 -6.14
C PRO A 39 -5.88 -11.49 -5.79
N PRO A 40 -5.86 -10.47 -6.66
CA PRO A 40 -5.15 -9.21 -6.41
C PRO A 40 -5.62 -8.44 -5.17
N ASP A 41 -6.84 -8.70 -4.70
CA ASP A 41 -7.45 -8.14 -3.50
C ASP A 41 -7.24 -8.99 -2.24
N PHE A 42 -6.49 -10.10 -2.34
CA PHE A 42 -6.11 -10.91 -1.20
C PHE A 42 -5.42 -10.03 -0.14
N GLY A 43 -5.85 -10.11 1.11
CA GLY A 43 -5.31 -9.30 2.21
C GLY A 43 -5.73 -7.82 2.22
N SER A 44 -6.46 -7.33 1.22
CA SER A 44 -6.85 -5.91 1.11
C SER A 44 -7.84 -5.42 2.17
N GLY A 45 -8.43 -6.33 2.96
CA GLY A 45 -9.28 -5.98 4.09
C GLY A 45 -8.58 -5.15 5.16
N ASP A 46 -7.26 -5.33 5.32
CA ASP A 46 -6.44 -4.51 6.21
C ASP A 46 -6.40 -3.05 5.74
N TYR A 47 -6.18 -2.82 4.43
CA TYR A 47 -6.15 -1.48 3.85
C TYR A 47 -7.51 -0.79 3.95
N ALA A 48 -8.60 -1.53 3.79
CA ALA A 48 -9.95 -1.02 3.95
C ALA A 48 -10.20 -0.44 5.35
N PHE A 49 -9.66 -1.08 6.39
CA PHE A 49 -9.78 -0.64 7.79
C PHE A 49 -9.02 0.67 8.08
N HIS A 50 -8.01 0.97 7.25
CA HIS A 50 -7.17 2.14 7.39
C HIS A 50 -7.49 3.27 6.40
N LEU A 51 -8.59 3.17 5.64
CA LEU A 51 -9.02 4.23 4.72
C LEU A 51 -9.20 5.58 5.43
N GLY A 52 -8.66 6.63 4.82
CA GLY A 52 -8.68 7.99 5.35
C GLY A 52 -7.71 8.24 6.50
N LYS A 53 -6.94 7.22 6.91
CA LYS A 53 -5.92 7.35 7.96
C LYS A 53 -4.55 7.56 7.36
N ARG A 54 -3.73 8.26 8.13
CA ARG A 54 -2.31 8.44 7.84
C ARG A 54 -1.55 7.26 8.45
N MET A 55 -0.86 6.50 7.61
CA MET A 55 -0.21 5.25 7.98
C MET A 55 1.22 5.21 7.47
N ILE A 56 2.03 4.31 8.02
CA ILE A 56 3.32 3.89 7.47
C ILE A 56 3.06 2.66 6.61
N ALA A 57 3.40 2.71 5.33
CA ALA A 57 3.38 1.56 4.43
C ALA A 57 4.79 1.04 4.21
N THR A 58 4.99 -0.26 4.41
CA THR A 58 6.27 -0.94 4.15
C THR A 58 6.08 -2.10 3.18
N GLY A 59 7.10 -2.38 2.37
CA GLY A 59 7.11 -3.50 1.43
C GLY A 59 8.20 -3.35 0.38
N THR A 60 8.04 -4.01 -0.77
CA THR A 60 8.95 -3.85 -1.90
C THR A 60 8.28 -3.12 -3.06
N THR A 61 8.98 -2.19 -3.69
CA THR A 61 8.41 -1.38 -4.77
C THR A 61 9.11 -1.59 -6.11
N ASP A 62 8.31 -1.49 -7.16
CA ASP A 62 8.72 -1.33 -8.57
C ASP A 62 8.69 0.13 -9.03
N GLY A 63 8.36 1.07 -8.14
CA GLY A 63 8.18 2.51 -8.44
C GLY A 63 6.73 2.96 -8.56
N HIS A 64 5.77 2.03 -8.64
CA HIS A 64 4.34 2.34 -8.77
C HIS A 64 3.46 1.61 -7.75
N THR A 65 3.89 0.40 -7.35
CA THR A 65 3.18 -0.44 -6.38
C THR A 65 4.13 -0.78 -5.25
N ILE A 66 3.61 -0.84 -4.03
CA ILE A 66 4.25 -1.48 -2.89
C ILE A 66 3.63 -2.88 -2.80
N TRP A 67 4.43 -3.88 -3.12
CA TRP A 67 4.12 -5.31 -3.07
C TRP A 67 4.46 -5.87 -1.70
N GLY A 68 3.70 -6.87 -1.26
CA GLY A 68 3.76 -7.38 0.10
C GLY A 68 3.53 -6.27 1.14
N ALA A 69 2.67 -5.30 0.80
CA ALA A 69 2.50 -4.09 1.58
C ALA A 69 1.85 -4.38 2.94
N THR A 70 2.42 -3.80 3.99
CA THR A 70 1.83 -3.79 5.34
C THR A 70 1.68 -2.36 5.82
N LEU A 71 0.63 -2.12 6.62
CA LEU A 71 0.36 -0.82 7.22
C LEU A 71 0.61 -0.86 8.73
N SER A 72 1.18 0.21 9.27
CA SER A 72 1.31 0.44 10.71
C SER A 72 1.01 1.89 11.08
N GLU A 73 0.60 2.12 12.33
CA GLU A 73 0.25 3.45 12.80
C GLU A 73 1.48 4.35 12.95
N VAL A 74 1.29 5.64 12.69
CA VAL A 74 2.30 6.67 12.95
C VAL A 74 2.27 6.96 14.47
N ILE A 75 3.39 6.76 15.15
CA ILE A 75 3.56 7.03 16.60
C ILE A 75 3.76 8.53 16.85
#